data_AF-A0A8T3X754-F1
#
_entry.id   AF-A0A8T3X754-F1
#
_cell.length_a   1.000
_cell.length_b   1.000
_cell.length_c   1.000
_cell.angle_alpha   90.00
_cell.angle_beta   90.00
_cell.angle_gamma   90.00
#
_symmetry.space_group_name_H-M   'P 1'
#
loop_
_entity.id
_entity.type
_entity.pdbx_description
1 polymer ?
#
loop_
_entity_poly.entity_id
_entity_poly.type
_entity_poly.pdbx_seq_one_letter_code
_entity_poly.pdbx_strand_id
1 'polypeptide(L)'
;MDWKKYFDADLKTTLAFTAVGIVVGYASFFLKNNTASLALMLVILAAGKLAVQKALKEKKDAKWWLGNWLVVYIFSWFVSWTIFYNVLV
;
A
#
# COMPACT_ATOMS: atom_id res chain seq x y z
N MET A 1 -19.77 -13.18 16.08
CA MET A 1 -18.76 -12.45 15.28
C MET A 1 -19.25 -11.02 15.16
N ASP A 2 -18.52 -10.03 15.67
CA ASP A 2 -18.97 -8.64 15.72
C ASP A 2 -18.61 -7.94 14.40
N TRP A 3 -19.51 -8.03 13.43
CA TRP A 3 -19.31 -7.60 12.05
C TRP A 3 -18.86 -6.13 11.93
N LYS A 4 -19.34 -5.24 12.79
CA LYS A 4 -19.00 -3.82 12.78
C LYS A 4 -17.50 -3.60 13.02
N LYS A 5 -16.95 -4.29 14.02
CA LYS A 5 -15.53 -4.20 14.37
C LYS A 5 -14.61 -4.71 13.25
N TYR A 6 -15.06 -5.72 12.50
CA TYR A 6 -14.32 -6.23 11.34
C TYR A 6 -14.30 -5.23 10.19
N PHE A 7 -15.45 -4.67 9.83
CA PHE A 7 -15.54 -3.64 8.79
C PHE A 7 -14.72 -2.39 9.13
N ASP A 8 -14.79 -1.92 10.38
CA ASP A 8 -14.01 -0.75 10.82
C ASP A 8 -12.50 -1.00 10.75
N ALA A 9 -12.04 -2.21 11.05
CA ALA A 9 -10.64 -2.59 10.95
C ALA A 9 -10.17 -2.70 9.48
N ASP A 10 -11.00 -3.27 8.60
CA ASP A 10 -10.71 -3.36 7.16
C ASP A 10 -10.63 -1.98 6.50
N LEU A 11 -11.57 -1.10 6.85
CA LEU A 11 -11.63 0.24 6.31
C LEU A 11 -10.39 1.04 6.71
N LYS A 12 -10.01 0.99 7.99
CA LYS A 12 -8.82 1.71 8.50
C LYS A 12 -7.53 1.25 7.84
N THR A 13 -7.38 -0.05 7.66
CA THR A 13 -6.18 -0.63 7.04
C THR A 13 -6.15 -0.32 5.55
N THR A 14 -7.27 -0.47 4.84
CA THR A 14 -7.40 -0.06 3.43
C THR A 14 -7.04 1.42 3.25
N LEU A 15 -7.60 2.32 4.06
CA LEU A 15 -7.27 3.75 4.03
C LEU A 15 -5.80 4.02 4.29
N ALA A 16 -5.18 3.31 5.25
CA ALA A 16 -3.77 3.44 5.53
C ALA A 16 -2.91 3.03 4.33
N PHE A 17 -3.20 1.89 3.69
CA PHE A 17 -2.47 1.43 2.50
C PHE A 17 -2.68 2.34 1.29
N THR A 18 -3.88 2.91 1.11
CA THR A 18 -4.14 3.94 0.10
C THR A 18 -3.30 5.19 0.34
N ALA A 19 -3.30 5.72 1.56
CA ALA A 19 -2.52 6.90 1.92
C ALA A 19 -1.02 6.68 1.71
N VAL A 20 -0.50 5.51 2.13
CA VAL A 20 0.90 5.14 1.90
C VAL A 20 1.21 5.03 0.41
N GLY A 21 0.31 4.43 -0.40
CA GLY A 21 0.48 4.37 -1.85
C GLY A 21 0.57 5.76 -2.49
N ILE A 22 -0.28 6.70 -2.08
CA ILE A 22 -0.26 8.08 -2.57
C ILE A 22 1.07 8.77 -2.19
N VAL A 23 1.48 8.68 -0.93
CA VAL A 23 2.73 9.28 -0.45
C VAL A 23 3.94 8.71 -1.18
N VAL A 24 3.99 7.40 -1.40
CA VAL A 24 5.08 6.77 -2.15
C VAL A 24 5.05 7.19 -3.62
N GLY A 25 3.88 7.29 -4.24
CA GLY A 25 3.73 7.77 -5.61
C GLY A 25 4.24 9.20 -5.77
N TYR A 26 3.96 10.06 -4.79
CA TYR A 26 4.52 11.41 -4.72
C TYR A 26 6.04 11.39 -4.50
N ALA A 27 6.54 10.56 -3.59
CA ALA A 27 7.99 10.43 -3.36
C ALA A 27 8.74 9.94 -4.61
N SER A 28 8.12 9.06 -5.41
CA SER A 28 8.64 8.57 -6.67
C SER A 28 8.89 9.70 -7.70
N PHE A 29 8.11 10.79 -7.68
CA PHE A 29 8.35 11.95 -8.54
C PHE A 29 9.74 12.57 -8.33
N PHE A 30 10.22 12.64 -7.08
CA PHE A 30 11.53 13.24 -6.76
C PHE A 30 12.71 12.40 -7.23
N LEU A 31 12.51 11.10 -7.47
CA LEU A 31 13.56 10.20 -7.90
C LEU A 31 13.93 10.40 -9.39
N LYS A 32 13.04 11.00 -10.20
CA LYS A 32 13.22 11.26 -11.64
C LYS A 32 13.73 10.04 -12.45
N ASN A 33 13.51 8.83 -11.93
CA ASN A 33 13.99 7.58 -12.49
C ASN A 33 12.93 6.50 -12.24
N ASN A 34 12.44 5.90 -13.33
CA ASN A 34 11.38 4.90 -13.28
C ASN A 34 11.80 3.63 -12.53
N THR A 35 13.03 3.17 -12.75
CA THR A 35 13.58 1.99 -12.07
C THR A 35 13.71 2.21 -10.57
N ALA A 36 14.22 3.38 -10.16
CA ALA A 36 14.32 3.74 -8.74
C ALA A 36 12.93 3.88 -8.09
N SER A 37 11.95 4.41 -8.83
CA SER A 37 10.56 4.54 -8.37
C SER A 37 9.89 3.19 -8.14
N LEU A 38 10.07 2.26 -9.09
CA LEU A 38 9.60 0.88 -8.96
C LEU A 38 10.28 0.17 -7.78
N ALA A 39 11.59 0.34 -7.61
CA ALA A 39 12.32 -0.24 -6.49
C ALA A 39 11.81 0.30 -5.14
N LEU A 40 11.59 1.62 -5.02
CA LEU A 40 11.04 2.24 -3.82
C LEU A 40 9.67 1.66 -3.47
N MET A 41 8.78 1.56 -4.45
CA MET A 41 7.44 0.99 -4.28
C MET A 41 7.50 -0.45 -3.74
N LEU A 42 8.35 -1.29 -4.31
CA LEU A 42 8.52 -2.69 -3.90
C LEU A 42 9.13 -2.82 -2.50
N VAL A 43 10.10 -1.96 -2.16
CA VAL A 43 10.72 -1.94 -0.82
C VAL A 43 9.69 -1.58 0.24
N ILE A 44 8.89 -0.53 0.03
CA ILE A 44 7.85 -0.13 0.97
C ILE A 44 6.76 -1.21 1.08
N LEU A 45 6.41 -1.85 -0.05
CA LEU A 45 5.47 -2.96 -0.06
C LEU A 45 5.95 -4.17 0.76
N ALA A 46 7.21 -4.56 0.57
CA ALA A 46 7.82 -5.65 1.33
C ALA A 46 7.90 -5.32 2.83
N ALA A 47 8.29 -4.09 3.17
CA ALA A 47 8.33 -3.62 4.56
C ALA A 47 6.94 -3.62 5.20
N GLY A 48 5.92 -3.12 4.50
CA GLY A 48 4.53 -3.12 4.95
C GLY A 48 3.98 -4.53 5.18
N LYS A 49 4.26 -5.46 4.25
CA LYS A 49 3.88 -6.87 4.40
C LYS A 49 4.49 -7.50 5.64
N LEU A 50 5.80 -7.31 5.86
CA LEU A 50 6.51 -7.84 7.04
C LEU A 50 5.98 -7.22 8.33
N ALA A 51 5.71 -5.91 8.34
CA ALA A 51 5.16 -5.21 9.50
C ALA A 51 3.77 -5.75 9.88
N VAL A 52 2.88 -5.95 8.91
CA VAL A 52 1.55 -6.50 9.15
C VAL A 52 1.62 -7.97 9.59
N GLN A 53 2.46 -8.80 8.96
CA GLN A 53 2.66 -10.19 9.39
C GLN A 53 3.14 -10.27 10.85
N LYS A 54 4.07 -9.39 11.24
CA LYS A 54 4.58 -9.30 12.61
C LYS A 54 3.52 -8.81 13.60
N ALA A 55 2.72 -7.82 13.22
CA ALA A 55 1.67 -7.26 14.07
C ALA A 55 0.50 -8.24 14.30
N LEU A 56 0.12 -9.01 13.28
CA LEU A 56 -1.04 -9.89 13.33
C LEU A 56 -0.76 -11.32 13.85
N LYS A 57 0.49 -11.66 14.17
CA LYS A 57 0.92 -12.99 14.66
C LYS A 57 0.21 -14.13 13.89
N GLU A 58 0.42 -14.16 12.57
CA GLU A 58 -0.08 -15.13 11.58
C GLU A 58 -1.16 -16.12 12.06
N LYS A 59 -2.41 -15.66 12.20
CA LYS A 59 -3.55 -16.57 12.09
C LYS A 59 -3.79 -16.84 10.60
N LYS A 60 -3.86 -18.12 10.20
CA LYS A 60 -4.02 -18.59 8.81
C LYS A 60 -5.08 -17.82 7.99
N ASP A 61 -6.13 -17.31 8.63
CA ASP A 61 -7.22 -16.57 7.99
C ASP A 61 -6.86 -15.13 7.58
N ALA A 62 -5.80 -14.55 8.12
CA ALA A 62 -5.36 -13.18 7.76
C ALA A 62 -4.70 -13.09 6.37
N LYS A 63 -4.36 -14.23 5.74
CA LYS A 63 -3.68 -14.28 4.44
C LYS A 63 -4.50 -13.68 3.30
N TRP A 64 -5.82 -13.83 3.32
CA TRP A 64 -6.68 -13.30 2.25
C TRP A 64 -6.78 -11.77 2.30
N TRP A 65 -6.88 -11.21 3.51
CA TRP A 65 -7.00 -9.77 3.74
C TRP A 65 -5.70 -9.01 3.41
N LEU A 66 -4.56 -9.63 3.75
CA LEU A 66 -3.24 -9.15 3.34
C LEU A 66 -3.08 -9.00 1.83
N GLY A 67 -3.70 -9.89 1.04
CA GLY A 67 -3.69 -9.82 -0.42
C GLY A 67 -4.48 -8.62 -0.96
N ASN A 68 -5.64 -8.33 -0.38
CA ASN A 68 -6.48 -7.21 -0.82
C ASN A 68 -5.82 -5.85 -0.58
N TRP A 69 -5.20 -5.64 0.58
CA TRP A 69 -4.54 -4.37 0.87
C TRP A 69 -3.27 -4.14 0.04
N LEU A 70 -2.59 -5.23 -0.32
CA LEU A 70 -1.46 -5.23 -1.26
C LEU A 70 -1.86 -4.65 -2.62
N VAL A 71 -3.00 -5.12 -3.15
CA VAL A 71 -3.55 -4.64 -4.42
C VAL A 71 -3.93 -3.16 -4.30
N VAL A 72 -4.60 -2.75 -3.22
CA VAL A 72 -4.99 -1.36 -2.97
C VAL A 72 -3.78 -0.42 -2.97
N TYR A 73 -2.69 -0.81 -2.30
CA TYR A 73 -1.46 -0.04 -2.29
C TYR A 73 -0.86 0.11 -3.69
N ILE A 74 -0.72 -0.99 -4.44
CA ILE A 74 -0.12 -0.98 -5.78
C ILE A 74 -0.94 -0.08 -6.71
N PHE A 75 -2.27 -0.21 -6.69
CA PHE A 75 -3.16 0.62 -7.51
C PHE A 75 -3.06 2.10 -7.10
N SER A 76 -3.08 2.40 -5.80
CA SER A 76 -3.00 3.77 -5.30
C SER A 76 -1.66 4.42 -5.66
N TRP A 77 -0.57 3.66 -5.53
CA TRP A 77 0.76 4.09 -5.98
C TRP A 77 0.78 4.34 -7.48
N PHE A 78 0.27 3.40 -8.30
CA PHE A 78 0.33 3.51 -9.75
C PHE A 78 -0.47 4.71 -10.27
N VAL A 79 -1.67 4.93 -9.74
CA VAL A 79 -2.50 6.11 -10.07
C VAL A 79 -1.76 7.40 -9.67
N SER A 80 -1.26 7.46 -8.44
CA SER A 80 -0.58 8.66 -7.93
C SER A 80 0.70 8.95 -8.70
N TRP A 81 1.52 7.93 -8.95
CA TRP A 81 2.73 8.02 -9.76
C TRP A 81 2.38 8.50 -11.16
N THR A 82 1.36 7.94 -11.82
CA THR A 82 0.93 8.38 -13.15
C THR A 82 0.51 9.85 -13.15
N ILE A 83 -0.30 10.29 -12.17
CA ILE A 83 -0.72 11.69 -12.05
C ILE A 83 0.49 12.59 -11.87
N PHE A 84 1.36 12.34 -10.89
CA PHE A 84 2.50 13.21 -10.63
C PHE A 84 3.53 13.20 -11.76
N TYR A 85 3.72 12.07 -12.44
CA TYR A 85 4.71 11.94 -13.51
C TYR A 85 4.22 12.42 -14.88
N ASN A 86 2.90 12.49 -15.12
CA ASN A 86 2.33 12.93 -16.40
C ASN A 86 1.61 14.29 -16.34
N VAL A 87 1.20 14.77 -15.16
CA VAL A 87 0.48 16.05 -15.00
C VAL A 87 1.39 17.15 -14.43
N LEU A 88 2.42 16.80 -13.65
CA LEU A 88 3.36 17.77 -13.07
C LEU A 88 4.74 17.81 -13.76
N VAL A 89 4.92 17.05 -14.86
CA VAL A 89 6.09 17.07 -15.73
C VAL A 89 5.69 17.66 -17.06
#